data_AF-A0A410M8M7-F1
#
_entry.id   AF-A0A410M8M7-F1
#
_cell.length_a   1.000
_cell.length_b   1.000
_cell.length_c   1.000
_cell.angle_alpha   90.00
_cell.angle_beta   90.00
_cell.angle_gamma   90.00
#
_symmetry.space_group_name_H-M   'P 1'
#
loop_
_entity.id
_entity.type
_entity.pdbx_description
1 polymer ?
#
loop_
_entity_poly.entity_id
_entity_poly.type
_entity_poly.pdbx_seq_one_letter_code
_entity_poly.pdbx_strand_id
1 'polypeptide(L)'
;MVMMMKSNKHSFFILMNASLGLLTCFVYLYTWVAFSFMESMWSWEPLLSLAGSIAIFIIWNVYMLKREQKRYWAQAIFSYLGSIAIFAYFLT
;
A
#
# COMPACT_ATOMS: atom_id res chain seq x y z
N MET A 1 16.37 -23.12 1.74
CA MET A 1 15.32 -23.59 2.67
C MET A 1 14.17 -22.59 2.60
N VAL A 2 13.08 -22.98 1.97
CA VAL A 2 11.91 -22.11 1.79
C VAL A 2 11.04 -22.27 3.02
N MET A 3 11.01 -21.27 3.89
CA MET A 3 10.12 -21.28 5.05
C MET A 3 8.70 -20.94 4.60
N MET A 4 7.74 -21.61 5.22
CA MET A 4 6.32 -21.31 5.08
C MET A 4 5.95 -20.46 6.30
N MET A 5 5.48 -19.24 6.08
CA MET A 5 5.06 -18.33 7.15
C MET A 5 4.04 -18.99 8.08
N LYS A 6 4.27 -18.91 9.40
CA LYS A 6 3.27 -19.30 10.42
C LYS A 6 1.97 -18.53 10.19
N SER A 7 0.82 -19.20 10.35
CA SER A 7 -0.53 -18.65 10.15
C SER A 7 -0.75 -17.26 10.79
N ASN A 8 -0.31 -17.07 12.04
CA ASN A 8 -0.44 -15.77 12.73
C ASN A 8 0.37 -14.65 12.06
N LYS A 9 1.57 -14.96 11.53
CA LYS A 9 2.38 -13.98 10.78
C LYS A 9 1.76 -13.66 9.43
N HIS A 10 1.10 -14.64 8.81
CA HIS A 10 0.45 -14.49 7.51
C HIS A 10 -0.76 -13.55 7.57
N SER A 11 -1.60 -13.71 8.58
CA SER A 11 -2.72 -12.78 8.82
C SER A 11 -2.24 -11.36 9.10
N PHE A 12 -1.20 -11.20 9.94
CA PHE A 12 -0.59 -9.90 10.21
C PHE A 12 0.00 -9.25 8.96
N PHE A 13 0.64 -10.04 8.10
CA PHE A 13 1.24 -9.57 6.86
C PHE A 13 0.19 -9.02 5.87
N ILE A 14 -0.94 -9.73 5.70
CA ILE A 14 -2.05 -9.26 4.87
C ILE A 14 -2.63 -7.96 5.45
N LEU A 15 -2.89 -7.95 6.75
CA LEU A 15 -3.43 -6.78 7.45
C LEU A 15 -2.53 -5.56 7.28
N MET A 16 -1.21 -5.71 7.48
CA MET A 16 -0.26 -4.61 7.31
C MET A 16 -0.22 -4.07 5.87
N ASN A 17 -0.29 -4.94 4.86
CA ASN A 17 -0.32 -4.51 3.46
C ASN A 17 -1.63 -3.80 3.08
N ALA A 18 -2.76 -4.27 3.60
CA ALA A 18 -4.04 -3.57 3.43
C ALA A 18 -4.03 -2.21 4.14
N SER A 19 -3.51 -2.14 5.36
CA SER A 19 -3.35 -0.87 6.10
C SER A 19 -2.43 0.10 5.38
N LEU A 20 -1.32 -0.37 4.78
CA LEU A 20 -0.43 0.46 3.97
C LEU A 20 -1.13 1.02 2.72
N GLY A 21 -2.01 0.25 2.08
CA GLY A 21 -2.78 0.73 0.94
C GLY A 21 -3.80 1.80 1.34
N LEU A 22 -4.52 1.61 2.44
CA LEU A 22 -5.40 2.64 3.00
C LEU A 22 -4.62 3.90 3.41
N LEU A 23 -3.47 3.73 4.07
CA LEU A 23 -2.61 4.85 4.47
C LEU A 23 -2.11 5.62 3.25
N THR A 24 -1.77 4.92 2.16
CA THR A 24 -1.41 5.55 0.88
C THR A 24 -2.54 6.45 0.38
N CYS A 25 -3.79 5.95 0.42
CA CYS A 25 -4.95 6.76 0.03
C CYS A 25 -5.14 7.99 0.93
N PHE A 26 -5.02 7.83 2.25
CA PHE A 26 -5.13 8.95 3.19
C PHE A 26 -4.03 9.99 2.99
N VAL A 27 -2.78 9.56 2.82
CA VAL A 27 -1.65 10.46 2.55
C VAL A 27 -1.85 11.17 1.22
N TYR A 28 -2.28 10.47 0.18
CA TYR A 28 -2.58 11.07 -1.13
C TYR A 28 -3.66 12.15 -1.03
N LEU A 29 -4.79 11.85 -0.40
CA LEU A 29 -5.87 12.82 -0.19
C LEU A 29 -5.43 13.98 0.70
N TYR A 30 -4.69 13.72 1.77
CA TYR A 30 -4.19 14.76 2.67
C TYR A 30 -3.24 15.70 1.92
N THR A 31 -2.30 15.17 1.14
CA THR A 31 -1.40 16.00 0.34
C THR A 31 -2.18 16.79 -0.71
N TRP A 32 -3.17 16.17 -1.35
CA TRP A 32 -4.03 16.87 -2.29
C TRP A 32 -4.76 18.04 -1.62
N VAL A 33 -5.38 17.80 -0.47
CA VAL A 33 -6.10 18.83 0.30
C VAL A 33 -5.17 19.89 0.88
N ALA A 34 -3.96 19.55 1.30
CA ALA A 34 -3.05 20.47 1.96
C ALA A 34 -2.27 21.36 0.99
N PHE A 35 -1.89 20.84 -0.18
CA PHE A 35 -0.98 21.52 -1.10
C PHE A 35 -1.59 21.90 -2.45
N SER A 36 -2.65 21.21 -2.88
CA SER A 36 -3.27 21.39 -4.21
C SER A 36 -4.79 21.55 -4.12
N PHE A 37 -5.28 22.12 -3.01
CA PHE A 37 -6.70 22.40 -2.81
C PHE A 37 -7.20 23.34 -3.91
N MET A 38 -8.23 22.92 -4.65
CA MET A 38 -8.78 23.53 -5.89
C MET A 38 -8.01 23.25 -7.20
N GLU A 39 -6.86 22.56 -7.17
CA GLU A 39 -6.20 22.06 -8.37
C GLU A 39 -6.59 20.59 -8.66
N SER A 40 -6.27 20.13 -9.87
CA SER A 40 -6.52 18.75 -10.29
C SER A 40 -5.87 17.76 -9.33
N MET A 41 -6.51 16.62 -9.05
CA MET A 41 -5.93 15.51 -8.28
C MET A 41 -4.63 14.95 -8.91
N TRP A 42 -4.36 15.27 -10.17
CA TRP A 42 -3.14 14.92 -10.90
C TRP A 42 -1.99 15.92 -10.70
N SER A 43 -2.10 16.82 -9.73
CA SER A 43 -1.03 17.72 -9.33
C SER A 43 0.21 16.93 -8.86
N TRP A 44 1.36 17.58 -8.96
CA TRP A 44 2.65 16.92 -8.76
C TRP A 44 2.85 16.44 -7.32
N GLU A 45 2.36 17.19 -6.33
CA GLU A 45 2.50 16.90 -4.90
C GLU A 45 1.81 15.59 -4.47
N PRO A 46 0.51 15.37 -4.77
CA PRO A 46 -0.15 14.11 -4.44
C PRO A 46 0.45 12.93 -5.22
N LEU A 47 0.90 13.11 -6.48
CA LEU A 47 1.62 12.07 -7.23
C LEU A 47 2.96 11.69 -6.57
N LEU A 48 3.69 12.67 -6.06
CA LEU A 48 4.97 12.42 -5.37
C LEU A 48 4.76 11.69 -4.04
N SER A 49 3.67 12.01 -3.35
CA SER A 49 3.23 11.29 -2.14
C SER A 49 2.79 9.85 -2.44
N LEU A 50 2.12 9.62 -3.57
CA LEU A 50 1.78 8.28 -4.07
C LEU A 50 3.06 7.47 -4.33
N ALA A 51 4.02 8.04 -5.06
CA ALA A 51 5.28 7.39 -5.37
C ALA A 51 6.07 7.04 -4.10
N GLY A 52 6.12 7.96 -3.13
CA GLY A 52 6.73 7.71 -1.82
C GLY A 52 6.06 6.58 -1.05
N SER A 53 4.73 6.52 -1.07
CA SER A 53 3.96 5.47 -0.40
C SER A 53 4.17 4.09 -1.05
N ILE A 54 4.25 4.03 -2.38
CA ILE A 54 4.59 2.81 -3.13
C ILE A 54 6.02 2.37 -2.79
N ALA A 55 6.98 3.29 -2.69
CA ALA A 55 8.34 2.97 -2.29
C ALA A 55 8.39 2.35 -0.87
N ILE A 56 7.63 2.91 0.08
CA ILE A 56 7.50 2.34 1.44
C ILE A 56 6.90 0.93 1.39
N PHE A 57 5.85 0.71 0.59
CA PHE A 57 5.26 -0.62 0.38
C PHE A 57 6.28 -1.62 -0.15
N ILE A 58 7.09 -1.24 -1.16
CA ILE A 58 8.13 -2.09 -1.73
C ILE A 58 9.20 -2.41 -0.69
N ILE A 59 9.73 -1.40 0.02
CA ILE A 59 10.78 -1.58 1.04
C ILE A 59 10.29 -2.51 2.16
N TRP A 60 9.07 -2.28 2.66
CA TRP A 60 8.46 -3.11 3.70
C TRP A 60 8.34 -4.58 3.26
N ASN A 61 7.80 -4.83 2.07
CA ASN A 61 7.61 -6.19 1.56
C ASN A 61 8.94 -6.86 1.21
N VAL A 62 9.94 -6.14 0.69
CA VAL A 62 11.29 -6.69 0.48
C VAL A 62 11.90 -7.14 1.81
N TYR A 63 11.77 -6.33 2.87
CA TYR A 63 12.29 -6.69 4.19
C TYR A 63 11.57 -7.92 4.77
N MET A 64 10.23 -7.94 4.73
CA MET A 64 9.43 -9.04 5.28
C MET A 64 9.59 -10.34 4.48
N LEU A 65 9.69 -10.27 3.15
CA LEU A 65 9.70 -11.43 2.27
C LEU A 65 11.11 -11.91 1.91
N LYS A 66 12.17 -11.32 2.47
CA LYS A 66 13.58 -11.66 2.18
C LYS A 66 13.91 -13.15 2.34
N ARG A 67 13.15 -13.89 3.14
CA ARG A 67 13.33 -15.33 3.41
C ARG A 67 12.12 -16.20 3.06
N GLU A 68 11.08 -15.61 2.46
CA GLU A 68 9.79 -16.25 2.22
C GLU A 68 9.54 -16.45 0.71
N GLN A 69 8.53 -17.26 0.35
CA GLN A 69 8.23 -17.53 -1.07
C GLN A 69 7.75 -16.30 -1.85
N LYS A 70 8.09 -16.27 -3.15
CA LYS A 70 7.57 -15.29 -4.12
C LYS A 70 6.04 -15.26 -4.21
N ARG A 71 5.33 -16.32 -3.80
CA ARG A 71 3.85 -16.36 -3.78
C ARG A 71 3.24 -15.31 -2.84
N TYR A 72 3.93 -14.92 -1.77
CA TYR A 72 3.44 -13.91 -0.84
C TYR A 72 3.50 -12.48 -1.41
N TRP A 73 4.34 -12.23 -2.42
CA TRP A 73 4.34 -10.95 -3.15
C TRP A 73 3.02 -10.72 -3.88
N ALA A 74 2.48 -11.75 -4.53
CA ALA A 74 1.19 -11.65 -5.19
C ALA A 74 0.07 -11.31 -4.19
N GLN A 75 0.12 -11.89 -2.98
CA GLN A 75 -0.84 -11.58 -1.91
C GLN A 75 -0.67 -10.16 -1.38
N ALA A 76 0.57 -9.67 -1.20
CA ALA A 76 0.82 -8.29 -0.79
C ALA A 76 0.25 -7.29 -1.78
N ILE A 77 0.55 -7.49 -3.08
CA ILE A 77 0.05 -6.62 -4.16
C ILE A 77 -1.47 -6.66 -4.20
N PHE A 78 -2.08 -7.85 -4.12
CA PHE A 78 -3.53 -7.99 -4.14
C PHE A 78 -4.19 -7.31 -2.94
N SER A 79 -3.61 -7.44 -1.74
CA SER A 79 -4.13 -6.79 -0.52
C SER A 79 -3.99 -5.27 -0.57
N TYR A 80 -2.85 -4.78 -1.07
CA TYR A 80 -2.56 -3.36 -1.22
C TYR A 80 -3.47 -2.71 -2.27
N LEU A 81 -3.49 -3.24 -3.50
CA LEU A 81 -4.36 -2.73 -4.57
C LEU A 81 -5.84 -2.92 -4.25
N GLY A 82 -6.22 -4.05 -3.64
CA GLY A 82 -7.58 -4.30 -3.22
C GLY A 82 -8.07 -3.25 -2.22
N SER A 83 -7.24 -2.88 -1.23
CA SER A 83 -7.59 -1.82 -0.27
C SER A 83 -7.74 -0.45 -0.94
N ILE A 84 -6.88 -0.11 -1.91
CA ILE A 84 -6.96 1.13 -2.68
C ILE A 84 -8.24 1.15 -3.53
N ALA A 85 -8.57 0.04 -4.20
CA ALA A 85 -9.77 -0.07 -5.04
C ALA A 85 -11.06 0.04 -4.21
N ILE A 86 -11.11 -0.61 -3.04
CA ILE A 86 -12.24 -0.46 -2.10
C ILE A 86 -12.35 0.98 -1.64
N PHE A 87 -11.24 1.61 -1.25
CA PHE A 87 -11.24 3.00 -0.82
C PHE A 87 -11.73 3.94 -1.93
N ALA A 88 -11.25 3.76 -3.16
CA ALA A 88 -11.70 4.53 -4.31
C ALA A 88 -13.19 4.34 -4.59
N TYR A 89 -13.71 3.11 -4.47
CA TYR A 89 -15.14 2.82 -4.59
C TYR A 89 -15.98 3.60 -3.56
N PHE A 90 -15.54 3.64 -2.29
CA PHE A 90 -16.24 4.42 -1.25
C PHE A 90 -16.12 5.94 -1.43
N LEU A 91 -15.18 6.42 -2.24
CA LEU A 91 -15.01 7.83 -2.55
C LEU A 91 -15.91 8.29 -3.72
N THR A 92 -16.59 7.35 -4.40
CA THR A 92 -17.49 7.60 -5.53
C THR A 92 -18.93 7.72 -5.05
#